data_AF-A0A845GI60-F1
#
_entry.id   AF-A0A845GI60-F1
#
_cell.length_a   1.000
_cell.length_b   1.000
_cell.length_c   1.000
_cell.angle_alpha   90.00
_cell.angle_beta   90.00
_cell.angle_gamma   90.00
#
_symmetry.space_group_name_H-M   'P 1'
#
loop_
_entity.id
_entity.type
_entity.pdbx_description
1 polymer ?
#
loop_
_entity_poly.entity_id
_entity_poly.type
_entity_poly.pdbx_seq_one_letter_code
_entity_poly.pdbx_strand_id
1 'polypeptide(L)'
;MEMTTTQHQFASRGMKPLSVIAEGRAHGDRIRYLAGCRCEQCRAANAAYAKSRKQAQSAGDWNGIVSAERARQHLKDLSSKGVGRRSVSAACDVAEPIIGEILNGRKLRIRARTERTILAVTQAAASDRSLVPAAAAWAMINELLDVGYTKRQLALALGLKNGALQLSKTRVTVRSDYEVRRLHERLLPALKAPTEQKAQPLSSDQVLQQANETTRYWNGIVSAEPVLQHLQHLSNKGVHLRVISQACDVAEQILRKILSGRQKHVRAETERMILSLTESALSTHILVPANRARALVNRLLKAGYSKAQLAQALGQKSASLQLNQPCITARLDTEIGQLYERLRPVSSARALQQLKQLSQEGYTRTQVRQRAQDLARSLGVHDDDLSISGPKIANEKAEFIGKLHAQMTD
;
A
#
# COMPACT_ATOMS: atom_id res chain seq x y z
N MET A 1 -32.80 -47.20 1.07
CA MET A 1 -31.42 -46.73 0.87
C MET A 1 -31.00 -45.97 2.11
N GLU A 2 -30.16 -46.56 2.96
CA GLU A 2 -29.65 -45.86 4.14
C GLU A 2 -28.74 -44.71 3.72
N MET A 3 -29.05 -43.50 4.19
CA MET A 3 -28.18 -42.34 3.98
C MET A 3 -26.89 -42.54 4.78
N THR A 4 -25.75 -42.46 4.09
CA THR A 4 -24.43 -42.53 4.75
C THR A 4 -24.30 -41.47 5.86
N THR A 5 -23.62 -41.78 6.96
CA THR A 5 -23.42 -40.90 8.14
C THR A 5 -22.96 -39.48 7.77
N THR A 6 -22.22 -39.33 6.67
CA THR A 6 -21.75 -38.04 6.17
C THR A 6 -22.89 -37.15 5.65
N GLN A 7 -23.93 -37.72 5.04
CA GLN A 7 -25.07 -36.94 4.52
C GLN A 7 -25.91 -36.34 5.66
N HIS A 8 -26.09 -37.09 6.76
CA HIS A 8 -26.80 -36.58 7.95
C HIS A 8 -26.10 -35.39 8.61
N GLN A 9 -24.76 -35.34 8.61
CA GLN A 9 -24.00 -34.24 9.22
C GLN A 9 -24.12 -32.89 8.47
N PHE A 10 -24.39 -32.90 7.16
CA PHE A 10 -24.61 -31.66 6.41
C PHE A 10 -26.01 -31.10 6.66
N ALA A 11 -27.02 -31.97 6.71
CA ALA A 11 -28.40 -31.59 6.95
C ALA A 11 -28.59 -30.90 8.31
N SER A 12 -27.94 -31.40 9.36
CA SER A 12 -28.02 -30.80 10.71
C SER A 12 -27.40 -29.40 10.82
N ARG A 13 -26.61 -28.97 9.82
CA ARG A 13 -26.03 -27.62 9.74
C ARG A 13 -26.80 -26.68 8.80
N GLY A 14 -27.99 -27.09 8.35
CA GLY A 14 -28.79 -26.33 7.39
C GLY A 14 -28.17 -26.25 5.99
N MET A 15 -27.16 -27.09 5.70
CA MET A 15 -26.55 -27.16 4.38
C MET A 15 -27.29 -28.17 3.51
N LYS A 16 -27.44 -27.85 2.22
CA LYS A 16 -28.00 -28.79 1.25
C LYS A 16 -27.16 -30.07 1.22
N PRO A 17 -27.78 -31.26 1.12
CA PRO A 17 -27.05 -32.52 0.97
C PRO A 17 -26.11 -32.46 -0.24
N LEU A 18 -24.95 -33.12 -0.14
CA LEU A 18 -23.96 -33.19 -1.21
C LEU A 18 -24.53 -33.74 -2.53
N SER A 19 -25.51 -34.65 -2.46
CA SER A 19 -26.22 -35.18 -3.63
C SER A 19 -26.93 -34.07 -4.41
N VAL A 20 -27.71 -33.24 -3.73
CA VAL A 20 -28.46 -32.12 -4.34
C VAL A 20 -27.52 -31.10 -4.97
N ILE A 21 -26.40 -30.79 -4.32
CA ILE A 21 -25.39 -29.87 -4.89
C ILE A 21 -24.74 -30.46 -6.14
N ALA A 22 -24.63 -31.80 -6.20
CA ALA A 22 -23.98 -32.51 -7.29
C ALA A 22 -24.89 -32.79 -8.50
N GLU A 23 -26.22 -32.69 -8.37
CA GLU A 23 -27.17 -32.99 -9.46
C GLU A 23 -26.96 -32.10 -10.70
N GLY A 24 -26.63 -30.82 -10.51
CA GLY A 24 -26.36 -29.88 -11.62
C GLY A 24 -24.91 -29.80 -12.09
N ARG A 25 -24.02 -30.69 -11.61
CA ARG A 25 -22.58 -30.65 -11.93
C ARG A 25 -22.23 -31.71 -12.98
N ALA A 26 -21.41 -31.34 -13.96
CA ALA A 26 -20.88 -32.29 -14.93
C ALA A 26 -20.01 -33.38 -14.26
N HIS A 27 -19.95 -34.57 -14.88
CA HIS A 27 -18.97 -35.58 -14.49
C HIS A 27 -17.54 -35.07 -14.69
N GLY A 28 -16.59 -35.55 -13.89
CA GLY A 28 -15.24 -34.98 -13.82
C GLY A 28 -15.08 -33.84 -12.80
N ASP A 29 -16.14 -33.46 -12.08
CA ASP A 29 -16.04 -32.60 -10.89
C ASP A 29 -15.84 -33.47 -9.62
N ARG A 30 -14.94 -33.05 -8.73
CA ARG A 30 -14.72 -33.70 -7.43
C ARG A 30 -16.00 -33.76 -6.58
N ILE A 31 -16.89 -32.77 -6.69
CA ILE A 31 -18.15 -32.75 -5.93
C ILE A 31 -19.02 -33.97 -6.28
N ARG A 32 -19.08 -34.39 -7.56
CA ARG A 32 -19.79 -35.61 -7.99
C ARG A 32 -19.21 -36.86 -7.34
N TYR A 33 -17.88 -36.95 -7.23
CA TYR A 33 -17.23 -38.07 -6.54
C TYR A 33 -17.60 -38.11 -5.05
N LEU A 34 -17.58 -36.95 -4.37
CA LEU A 34 -17.98 -36.85 -2.96
C LEU A 34 -19.46 -37.18 -2.73
N ALA A 35 -20.32 -36.90 -3.72
CA ALA A 35 -21.74 -37.27 -3.69
C ALA A 35 -22.01 -38.76 -4.01
N GLY A 36 -20.99 -39.55 -4.35
CA GLY A 36 -21.10 -41.00 -4.55
C GLY A 36 -20.85 -41.50 -5.96
N CYS A 37 -20.69 -40.62 -6.97
CA CYS A 37 -20.36 -41.06 -8.32
C CYS A 37 -18.99 -41.76 -8.37
N ARG A 38 -18.89 -42.85 -9.13
CA ARG A 38 -17.67 -43.66 -9.27
C ARG A 38 -17.24 -43.84 -10.73
N CYS A 39 -17.72 -43.03 -11.67
CA CYS A 39 -17.21 -43.08 -13.04
C CYS A 39 -15.74 -42.65 -13.10
N GLU A 40 -15.06 -43.00 -14.18
CA GLU A 40 -13.62 -42.76 -14.36
C GLU A 40 -13.25 -41.28 -14.24
N GLN A 41 -13.99 -40.39 -14.90
CA GLN A 41 -13.78 -38.94 -14.86
C GLN A 41 -13.83 -38.40 -13.41
N CYS A 42 -14.81 -38.83 -12.62
CA CYS A 42 -14.94 -38.40 -11.22
C CYS A 42 -13.81 -38.95 -10.33
N ARG A 43 -13.34 -40.19 -10.57
CA ARG A 43 -12.17 -40.76 -9.87
C ARG A 43 -10.90 -39.99 -10.21
N ALA A 44 -10.69 -39.69 -11.50
CA ALA A 44 -9.55 -38.91 -11.98
C ALA A 44 -9.52 -37.52 -11.35
N ALA A 45 -10.67 -36.84 -11.27
CA ALA A 45 -10.79 -35.54 -10.61
C ALA A 45 -10.44 -35.58 -9.12
N ASN A 46 -10.90 -36.61 -8.40
CA ASN A 46 -10.55 -36.78 -6.99
C ASN A 46 -9.06 -37.13 -6.80
N ALA A 47 -8.48 -37.94 -7.68
CA ALA A 47 -7.05 -38.26 -7.67
C ALA A 47 -6.18 -37.02 -7.96
N ALA A 48 -6.57 -36.20 -8.96
CA ALA A 48 -5.92 -34.93 -9.28
C ALA A 48 -5.95 -33.96 -8.09
N TYR A 49 -7.09 -33.85 -7.40
CA TYR A 49 -7.20 -33.08 -6.17
C TYR A 49 -6.29 -33.63 -5.06
N ALA A 50 -6.25 -34.95 -4.85
CA ALA A 50 -5.40 -35.56 -3.84
C ALA A 50 -3.91 -35.34 -4.12
N LYS A 51 -3.50 -35.42 -5.40
CA LYS A 51 -2.14 -35.09 -5.85
C LYS A 51 -1.81 -33.62 -5.59
N SER A 52 -2.68 -32.71 -6.03
CA SER A 52 -2.53 -31.26 -5.81
C SER A 52 -2.44 -30.92 -4.32
N ARG A 53 -3.24 -31.60 -3.49
CA ARG A 53 -3.22 -31.46 -2.03
C ARG A 53 -1.87 -31.89 -1.43
N LYS A 54 -1.34 -33.04 -1.84
CA LYS A 54 -0.03 -33.53 -1.41
C LYS A 54 1.09 -32.59 -1.86
N GLN A 55 1.03 -32.09 -3.09
CA GLN A 55 1.98 -31.10 -3.62
C GLN A 55 1.95 -29.80 -2.81
N ALA A 56 0.76 -29.27 -2.50
CA ALA A 56 0.62 -28.10 -1.64
C ALA A 56 1.13 -28.35 -0.22
N GLN A 57 1.00 -29.58 0.30
CA GLN A 57 1.58 -29.97 1.59
C GLN A 57 3.11 -29.96 1.56
N SER A 58 3.72 -30.58 0.55
CA SER A 58 5.18 -30.58 0.40
C SER A 58 5.74 -29.18 0.11
N ALA A 59 4.99 -28.33 -0.58
CA ALA A 59 5.38 -26.94 -0.87
C ALA A 59 5.16 -25.98 0.31
N GLY A 60 4.49 -26.40 1.40
CA GLY A 60 4.15 -25.52 2.53
C GLY A 60 2.96 -24.57 2.27
N ASP A 61 2.37 -24.61 1.08
CA ASP A 61 1.19 -23.82 0.70
C ASP A 61 -0.13 -24.38 1.23
N TRP A 62 -0.09 -25.57 1.83
CA TRP A 62 -1.25 -26.19 2.42
C TRP A 62 -1.88 -25.30 3.51
N ASN A 63 -3.19 -25.05 3.38
CA ASN A 63 -3.99 -24.26 4.33
C ASN A 63 -5.02 -25.10 5.10
N GLY A 64 -4.71 -26.37 5.35
CA GLY A 64 -5.59 -27.26 6.11
C GLY A 64 -5.59 -27.00 7.61
N ILE A 65 -6.35 -27.81 8.36
CA ILE A 65 -6.43 -27.73 9.82
C ILE A 65 -5.25 -28.51 10.44
N VAL A 66 -4.39 -27.81 11.18
CA VAL A 66 -3.20 -28.31 11.88
C VAL A 66 -3.36 -28.18 13.40
N SER A 67 -2.47 -28.80 14.17
CA SER A 67 -2.40 -28.61 15.63
C SER A 67 -2.01 -27.17 15.96
N ALA A 68 -2.57 -26.60 17.03
CA ALA A 68 -2.25 -25.25 17.48
C ALA A 68 -1.05 -25.19 18.44
N GLU A 69 -0.42 -26.33 18.75
CA GLU A 69 0.58 -26.42 19.83
C GLU A 69 1.84 -25.58 19.57
N ARG A 70 2.39 -25.61 18.34
CA ARG A 70 3.57 -24.81 18.00
C ARG A 70 3.28 -23.32 18.11
N ALA A 71 2.15 -22.87 17.57
CA ALA A 71 1.71 -21.48 17.70
C ALA A 71 1.52 -21.09 19.18
N ARG A 72 0.92 -21.96 20.00
CA ARG A 72 0.74 -21.70 21.44
C ARG A 72 2.07 -21.52 22.16
N GLN A 73 3.04 -22.41 21.92
CA GLN A 73 4.36 -22.30 22.54
C GLN A 73 5.08 -21.02 22.12
N HIS A 74 4.98 -20.64 20.84
CA HIS A 74 5.52 -19.39 20.32
C HIS A 74 4.88 -18.15 20.95
N LEU A 75 3.55 -18.15 21.11
CA LEU A 75 2.84 -17.06 21.79
C LEU A 75 3.25 -16.90 23.26
N LYS A 76 3.53 -18.01 23.96
CA LYS A 76 4.05 -17.98 25.34
C LYS A 76 5.47 -17.39 25.38
N ASP A 77 6.33 -17.78 24.44
CA ASP A 77 7.68 -17.24 24.31
C ASP A 77 7.65 -15.72 24.04
N LEU A 78 6.85 -15.28 23.06
CA LEU A 78 6.60 -13.88 22.74
C LEU A 78 6.08 -13.08 23.95
N SER A 79 5.13 -13.65 24.70
CA SER A 79 4.61 -13.04 25.93
C SER A 79 5.70 -12.84 26.99
N SER A 80 6.59 -13.83 27.17
CA SER A 80 7.72 -13.71 28.11
C SER A 80 8.69 -12.59 27.71
N LYS A 81 8.79 -12.30 26.41
CA LYS A 81 9.56 -11.22 25.79
C LYS A 81 8.80 -9.89 25.71
N GLY A 82 7.62 -9.77 26.32
CA GLY A 82 6.84 -8.53 26.40
C GLY A 82 5.96 -8.25 25.16
N VAL A 83 5.84 -9.17 24.22
CA VAL A 83 4.94 -9.02 23.07
C VAL A 83 3.54 -9.45 23.49
N GLY A 84 2.67 -8.46 23.71
CA GLY A 84 1.29 -8.69 24.13
C GLY A 84 0.39 -9.22 23.01
N ARG A 85 -0.71 -9.89 23.37
CA ARG A 85 -1.69 -10.47 22.42
C ARG A 85 -2.23 -9.47 21.38
N ARG A 86 -2.41 -8.19 21.76
CA ARG A 86 -2.87 -7.12 20.85
C ARG A 86 -1.84 -6.83 19.76
N SER A 87 -0.57 -6.76 20.14
CA SER A 87 0.51 -6.55 19.19
C SER A 87 0.66 -7.74 18.23
N VAL A 88 0.57 -8.97 18.75
CA VAL A 88 0.54 -10.17 17.91
C VAL A 88 -0.64 -10.12 16.94
N SER A 89 -1.84 -9.79 17.43
CA SER A 89 -3.06 -9.67 16.61
C SER A 89 -2.88 -8.71 15.44
N ALA A 90 -2.35 -7.52 15.71
CA ALA A 90 -2.07 -6.52 14.70
C ALA A 90 -0.99 -6.98 13.69
N ALA A 91 0.05 -7.67 14.17
CA ALA A 91 1.16 -8.12 13.32
C ALA A 91 0.79 -9.30 12.40
N CYS A 92 -0.08 -10.21 12.82
CA CYS A 92 -0.41 -11.42 12.05
C CYS A 92 -1.80 -11.42 11.40
N ASP A 93 -2.57 -10.34 11.56
CA ASP A 93 -3.96 -10.19 11.10
C ASP A 93 -4.87 -11.34 11.57
N VAL A 94 -4.74 -11.70 12.86
CA VAL A 94 -5.58 -12.70 13.53
C VAL A 94 -6.30 -12.03 14.68
N ALA A 95 -7.63 -12.16 14.72
CA ALA A 95 -8.44 -11.54 15.76
C ALA A 95 -7.96 -11.89 17.19
N GLU A 96 -7.86 -10.88 18.06
CA GLU A 96 -7.39 -11.02 19.45
C GLU A 96 -8.09 -12.14 20.25
N PRO A 97 -9.41 -12.37 20.14
CA PRO A 97 -10.07 -13.50 20.81
C PRO A 97 -9.52 -14.86 20.39
N ILE A 98 -9.20 -15.06 19.11
CA ILE A 98 -8.66 -16.32 18.58
C ILE A 98 -7.26 -16.58 19.17
N ILE A 99 -6.42 -15.55 19.23
CA ILE A 99 -5.09 -15.64 19.87
C ILE A 99 -5.25 -16.04 21.34
N GLY A 100 -6.20 -15.42 22.06
CA GLY A 100 -6.52 -15.78 23.43
C GLY A 100 -6.98 -17.24 23.59
N GLU A 101 -7.82 -17.75 22.68
CA GLU A 101 -8.24 -19.16 22.70
C GLU A 101 -7.10 -20.14 22.43
N ILE A 102 -6.17 -19.79 21.52
CA ILE A 102 -4.99 -20.62 21.22
C ILE A 102 -4.07 -20.65 22.45
N LEU A 103 -3.78 -19.48 23.02
CA LEU A 103 -2.89 -19.33 24.18
C LEU A 103 -3.41 -20.10 25.40
N ASN A 104 -4.71 -20.00 25.67
CA ASN A 104 -5.38 -20.69 26.79
C ASN A 104 -5.68 -22.17 26.51
N GLY A 105 -5.32 -22.68 25.34
CA GLY A 105 -5.54 -24.06 24.97
C GLY A 105 -6.98 -24.46 24.63
N ARG A 106 -7.92 -23.52 24.59
CA ARG A 106 -9.31 -23.76 24.18
C ARG A 106 -9.42 -24.11 22.69
N LYS A 107 -8.54 -23.54 21.86
CA LYS A 107 -8.48 -23.84 20.43
C LYS A 107 -7.31 -24.80 20.15
N LEU A 108 -7.63 -26.08 20.00
CA LEU A 108 -6.63 -27.15 19.78
C LEU A 108 -6.15 -27.25 18.33
N ARG A 109 -6.97 -26.78 17.38
CA ARG A 109 -6.70 -26.91 15.95
C ARG A 109 -6.97 -25.61 15.22
N ILE A 110 -6.07 -25.21 14.33
CA ILE A 110 -6.12 -23.95 13.56
C ILE A 110 -5.79 -24.18 12.09
N ARG A 111 -6.04 -23.19 11.23
CA ARG A 111 -5.59 -23.26 9.83
C ARG A 111 -4.07 -23.10 9.77
N ALA A 112 -3.41 -23.84 8.87
CA ALA A 112 -1.97 -23.78 8.68
C ALA A 112 -1.47 -22.38 8.29
N ARG A 113 -2.24 -21.59 7.54
CA ARG A 113 -1.91 -20.18 7.29
C ARG A 113 -1.87 -19.37 8.59
N THR A 114 -2.83 -19.57 9.49
CA THR A 114 -2.88 -18.89 10.80
C THR A 114 -1.70 -19.30 11.68
N GLU A 115 -1.32 -20.58 11.69
CA GLU A 115 -0.12 -21.04 12.40
C GLU A 115 1.13 -20.33 11.86
N ARG A 116 1.31 -20.30 10.53
CA ARG A 116 2.45 -19.63 9.89
C ARG A 116 2.52 -18.14 10.19
N THR A 117 1.41 -17.41 10.11
CA THR A 117 1.41 -15.97 10.39
C THR A 117 1.71 -15.68 11.86
N ILE A 118 1.25 -16.52 12.80
CA ILE A 118 1.62 -16.41 14.22
C ILE A 118 3.12 -16.69 14.41
N LEU A 119 3.65 -17.75 13.80
CA LEU A 119 5.07 -18.12 13.89
C LEU A 119 6.01 -17.08 13.26
N ALA A 120 5.53 -16.29 12.29
CA ALA A 120 6.29 -15.21 11.69
C ALA A 120 6.40 -13.96 12.58
N VAL A 121 5.58 -13.83 13.64
CA VAL A 121 5.67 -12.69 14.57
C VAL A 121 6.94 -12.81 15.41
N THR A 122 7.74 -11.76 15.44
CA THR A 122 8.99 -11.68 16.20
C THR A 122 8.86 -10.70 17.39
N GLN A 123 9.92 -10.60 18.20
CA GLN A 123 9.98 -9.64 19.30
C GLN A 123 9.87 -8.17 18.84
N ALA A 124 10.20 -7.88 17.57
CA ALA A 124 10.08 -6.54 17.01
C ALA A 124 8.61 -6.03 16.97
N ALA A 125 7.64 -6.91 17.11
CA ALA A 125 6.23 -6.53 17.23
C ALA A 125 5.85 -5.99 18.62
N ALA A 126 6.74 -6.01 19.62
CA ALA A 126 6.43 -5.50 20.95
C ALA A 126 6.03 -4.02 20.89
N SER A 127 4.98 -3.63 21.63
CA SER A 127 4.59 -2.21 21.69
C SER A 127 5.62 -1.43 22.52
N ASP A 128 5.86 -0.16 22.18
CA ASP A 128 6.78 0.73 22.91
C ASP A 128 6.57 0.74 24.44
N ARG A 129 5.30 0.61 24.88
CA ARG A 129 4.90 0.65 26.29
C ARG A 129 4.82 -0.73 26.94
N SER A 130 5.08 -1.80 26.20
CA SER A 130 5.16 -3.15 26.77
C SER A 130 6.28 -3.23 27.80
N LEU A 131 6.08 -3.99 28.88
CA LEU A 131 7.09 -4.22 29.89
C LEU A 131 7.96 -5.45 29.54
N VAL A 132 9.28 -5.28 29.57
CA VAL A 132 10.29 -6.32 29.36
C VAL A 132 11.18 -6.46 30.61
N PRO A 133 11.82 -7.63 30.84
CA PRO A 133 12.81 -7.78 31.91
C PRO A 133 13.90 -6.70 31.83
N ALA A 134 14.19 -6.03 32.95
CA ALA A 134 15.14 -4.92 32.98
C ALA A 134 16.61 -5.34 33.03
N ALA A 135 16.90 -6.64 33.18
CA ALA A 135 18.25 -7.15 33.42
C ALA A 135 19.25 -6.74 32.31
N ALA A 136 18.86 -6.84 31.03
CA ALA A 136 19.71 -6.46 29.91
C ALA A 136 20.00 -4.95 29.89
N ALA A 137 18.96 -4.12 30.06
CA ALA A 137 19.12 -2.67 30.17
C ALA A 137 20.05 -2.28 31.32
N TRP A 138 19.90 -2.88 32.50
CA TRP A 138 20.77 -2.60 33.64
C TRP A 138 22.20 -3.10 33.46
N ALA A 139 22.42 -4.21 32.77
CA ALA A 139 23.77 -4.65 32.42
C ALA A 139 24.49 -3.61 31.56
N MET A 140 23.82 -3.09 30.53
CA MET A 140 24.35 -2.01 29.68
C MET A 140 24.60 -0.71 30.47
N ILE A 141 23.69 -0.34 31.37
CA ILE A 141 23.86 0.84 32.23
C ILE A 141 25.06 0.65 33.16
N ASN A 142 25.19 -0.51 33.79
CA ASN A 142 26.30 -0.79 34.70
C ASN A 142 27.63 -0.78 33.97
N GLU A 143 27.72 -1.34 32.75
CA GLU A 143 28.93 -1.25 31.94
C GLU A 143 29.31 0.21 31.66
N LEU A 144 28.35 1.09 31.36
CA LEU A 144 28.63 2.52 31.21
C LEU A 144 29.06 3.20 32.52
N LEU A 145 28.50 2.78 33.67
CA LEU A 145 28.93 3.27 34.98
C LEU A 145 30.37 2.84 35.30
N ASP A 146 30.73 1.61 34.95
CA ASP A 146 32.08 1.05 35.18
C ASP A 146 33.14 1.79 34.35
N VAL A 147 32.77 2.29 33.16
CA VAL A 147 33.65 3.14 32.33
C VAL A 147 33.73 4.59 32.84
N GLY A 148 32.92 4.96 33.84
CA GLY A 148 33.02 6.25 34.53
C GLY A 148 31.92 7.26 34.20
N TYR A 149 30.88 6.89 33.46
CA TYR A 149 29.71 7.77 33.32
C TYR A 149 28.96 7.88 34.64
N THR A 150 28.50 9.08 34.97
CA THR A 150 27.62 9.28 36.13
C THR A 150 26.17 8.95 35.78
N LYS A 151 25.39 8.48 36.77
CA LYS A 151 23.93 8.25 36.60
C LYS A 151 23.19 9.49 36.09
N ARG A 152 23.66 10.68 36.47
CA ARG A 152 23.10 11.96 36.02
C ARG A 152 23.33 12.20 34.53
N GLN A 153 24.56 11.96 34.06
CA GLN A 153 24.88 12.06 32.63
C GLN A 153 24.05 11.07 31.80
N LEU A 154 23.94 9.81 32.26
CA LEU A 154 23.13 8.81 31.57
C LEU A 154 21.64 9.20 31.54
N ALA A 155 21.09 9.71 32.65
CA ALA A 155 19.71 10.16 32.70
C ALA A 155 19.45 11.34 31.75
N LEU A 156 20.34 12.34 31.71
CA LEU A 156 20.25 13.45 30.77
C LEU A 156 20.37 12.98 29.31
N ALA A 157 21.29 12.04 29.03
CA ALA A 157 21.47 11.47 27.70
C ALA A 157 20.27 10.63 27.22
N LEU A 158 19.49 10.06 28.15
CA LEU A 158 18.20 9.41 27.88
C LEU A 158 17.03 10.41 27.76
N GLY A 159 17.27 11.72 27.89
CA GLY A 159 16.24 12.76 27.83
C GLY A 159 15.37 12.86 29.09
N LEU A 160 15.82 12.32 30.24
CA LEU A 160 15.09 12.41 31.50
C LEU A 160 15.29 13.78 32.16
N LYS A 161 14.20 14.51 32.38
CA LYS A 161 14.21 15.91 32.85
C LYS A 161 14.87 16.11 34.23
N ASN A 162 14.72 15.14 35.12
CA ASN A 162 15.14 15.30 36.53
C ASN A 162 16.59 14.85 36.78
N GLY A 163 17.32 14.41 35.75
CA GLY A 163 18.70 13.92 35.89
C GLY A 163 18.84 12.66 36.76
N ALA A 164 17.74 12.03 37.19
CA ALA A 164 17.74 10.76 37.91
C ALA A 164 17.29 9.63 36.97
N LEU A 165 17.98 8.49 37.03
CA LEU A 165 17.68 7.33 36.21
C LEU A 165 16.43 6.61 36.78
N GLN A 166 15.24 7.05 36.38
CA GLN A 166 13.95 6.53 36.83
C GLN A 166 13.54 5.24 36.11
N LEU A 167 14.46 4.27 36.03
CA LEU A 167 14.18 2.94 35.47
C LEU A 167 13.95 1.95 36.61
N SER A 168 12.92 1.10 36.50
CA SER A 168 12.71 0.03 37.48
C SER A 168 13.76 -1.07 37.31
N LYS A 169 14.16 -1.71 38.42
CA LYS A 169 15.15 -2.80 38.45
C LYS A 169 14.62 -4.12 37.89
N THR A 170 13.30 -4.30 37.87
CA THR A 170 12.68 -5.58 37.50
C THR A 170 12.14 -5.55 36.08
N ARG A 171 11.44 -4.46 35.71
CA ARG A 171 10.78 -4.31 34.41
C ARG A 171 11.00 -2.90 33.87
N VAL A 172 11.29 -2.77 32.59
CA VAL A 172 11.34 -1.49 31.87
C VAL A 172 10.44 -1.56 30.65
N THR A 173 10.08 -0.41 30.08
CA THR A 173 9.33 -0.41 28.81
C THR A 173 10.25 -0.82 27.66
N VAL A 174 9.71 -1.42 26.59
CA VAL A 174 10.45 -1.74 25.35
C VAL A 174 11.16 -0.51 24.82
N ARG A 175 10.47 0.65 24.84
CA ARG A 175 11.07 1.92 24.45
C ARG A 175 12.27 2.26 25.31
N SER A 176 12.16 2.17 26.64
CA SER A 176 13.28 2.44 27.54
C SER A 176 14.45 1.48 27.31
N ASP A 177 14.20 0.18 27.11
CA ASP A 177 15.25 -0.81 26.80
C ASP A 177 15.97 -0.46 25.49
N TYR A 178 15.23 -0.08 24.45
CA TYR A 178 15.78 0.35 23.17
C TYR A 178 16.62 1.62 23.28
N GLU A 179 16.13 2.64 23.98
CA GLU A 179 16.89 3.89 24.19
C GLU A 179 18.17 3.65 24.99
N VAL A 180 18.14 2.75 25.98
CA VAL A 180 19.35 2.35 26.74
C VAL A 180 20.35 1.62 25.83
N ARG A 181 19.88 0.67 25.00
CA ARG A 181 20.75 -0.02 24.04
C ARG A 181 21.40 0.94 23.07
N ARG A 182 20.60 1.83 22.48
CA ARG A 182 21.10 2.86 21.55
C ARG A 182 22.08 3.81 22.23
N LEU A 183 21.83 4.18 23.48
CA LEU A 183 22.76 5.00 24.27
C LEU A 183 24.09 4.26 24.49
N HIS A 184 24.02 2.99 24.85
CA HIS A 184 25.18 2.13 25.08
C HIS A 184 26.02 1.94 23.80
N GLU A 185 25.40 1.58 22.69
CA GLU A 185 26.04 1.46 21.37
C GLU A 185 26.72 2.76 20.93
N ARG A 186 26.17 3.91 21.31
CA ARG A 186 26.74 5.23 20.99
C ARG A 186 27.94 5.58 21.87
N LEU A 187 27.85 5.32 23.17
CA LEU A 187 28.85 5.78 24.15
C LEU A 187 30.03 4.82 24.30
N LEU A 188 29.82 3.51 24.17
CA LEU A 188 30.86 2.52 24.41
C LEU A 188 32.03 2.57 23.39
N PRO A 189 31.80 2.72 22.06
CA PRO A 189 32.90 2.79 21.09
C PRO A 189 33.77 4.03 21.24
N ALA A 190 33.18 5.16 21.67
CA ALA A 190 33.90 6.42 21.88
C ALA A 190 35.02 6.32 22.94
N LEU A 191 35.00 5.27 23.77
CA LEU A 191 35.95 5.03 24.86
C LEU A 191 36.96 3.93 24.55
N LYS A 192 36.64 3.01 23.63
CA LYS A 192 37.53 1.91 23.22
C LYS A 192 38.47 2.28 22.06
N ALA A 193 38.31 3.46 21.46
CA ALA A 193 39.26 3.97 20.48
C ALA A 193 40.62 4.25 21.18
N PRO A 194 41.76 3.76 20.66
CA PRO A 194 43.08 4.07 21.21
C PRO A 194 43.26 5.59 21.27
N THR A 195 43.34 6.14 22.48
CA THR A 195 43.45 7.57 22.71
C THR A 195 44.90 8.00 22.50
N GLU A 196 45.32 8.20 21.24
CA GLU A 196 46.60 8.86 20.93
C GLU A 196 46.48 10.38 20.79
N GLN A 197 45.28 10.94 20.94
CA GLN A 197 45.10 12.39 20.97
C GLN A 197 44.56 12.82 22.33
N LYS A 198 45.41 13.51 23.09
CA LYS A 198 45.04 14.30 24.28
C LYS A 198 43.97 15.33 23.87
N ALA A 199 42.71 14.91 23.88
CA ALA A 199 41.57 15.81 23.78
C ALA A 199 41.46 16.55 25.12
N GLN A 200 41.59 17.88 25.07
CA GLN A 200 41.20 18.74 26.19
C GLN A 200 39.73 18.47 26.53
N PRO A 201 39.35 18.42 27.81
CA PRO A 201 37.96 18.24 28.20
C PRO A 201 37.13 19.39 27.63
N LEU A 202 36.09 19.06 26.85
CA LEU A 202 35.09 20.02 26.41
C LEU A 202 34.54 20.76 27.64
N SER A 203 34.53 22.09 27.59
CA SER A 203 34.00 22.89 28.70
C SER A 203 32.52 22.56 28.94
N SER A 204 32.05 22.73 30.17
CA SER A 204 30.65 22.48 30.55
C SER A 204 29.67 23.25 29.64
N ASP A 205 30.05 24.43 29.17
CA ASP A 205 29.26 25.27 28.26
C ASP A 205 29.25 24.74 26.82
N GLN A 206 30.35 24.16 26.33
CA GLN A 206 30.37 23.52 25.01
C GLN A 206 29.55 22.24 24.99
N VAL A 207 29.61 21.44 26.06
CA VAL A 207 28.74 20.27 26.21
C VAL A 207 27.28 20.70 26.30
N LEU A 208 26.96 21.82 26.96
CA LEU A 208 25.61 22.37 27.03
C LEU A 208 25.12 23.00 25.71
N GLN A 209 25.97 23.67 24.94
CA GLN A 209 25.63 24.21 23.61
C GLN A 209 25.43 23.09 22.59
N GLN A 210 26.35 22.13 22.55
CA GLN A 210 26.24 20.98 21.66
C GLN A 210 25.05 20.10 22.09
N ALA A 211 24.79 19.96 23.39
CA ALA A 211 23.56 19.36 23.88
C ALA A 211 22.32 20.19 23.53
N ASN A 212 22.34 21.52 23.53
CA ASN A 212 21.17 22.37 23.22
C ASN A 212 20.83 22.41 21.71
N GLU A 213 21.83 22.40 20.83
CA GLU A 213 21.62 22.22 19.38
C GLU A 213 21.10 20.81 19.08
N THR A 214 21.64 19.81 19.78
CA THR A 214 21.13 18.45 19.73
C THR A 214 19.71 18.39 20.34
N THR A 215 19.40 19.12 21.42
CA THR A 215 18.09 19.14 22.10
C THR A 215 17.01 19.87 21.29
N ARG A 216 17.38 20.91 20.51
CA ARG A 216 16.51 21.54 19.50
C ARG A 216 16.00 20.55 18.46
N TYR A 217 16.82 19.55 18.10
CA TYR A 217 16.41 18.45 17.23
C TYR A 217 15.76 17.28 17.99
N TRP A 218 16.08 17.07 19.27
CA TRP A 218 15.66 15.89 20.04
C TRP A 218 14.30 16.00 20.73
N ASN A 219 13.81 17.21 21.08
CA ASN A 219 12.43 17.36 21.57
C ASN A 219 11.38 17.16 20.47
N GLY A 220 11.82 17.08 19.21
CA GLY A 220 10.98 16.82 18.07
C GLY A 220 9.90 17.88 17.86
N ILE A 221 9.97 19.05 18.50
CA ILE A 221 9.04 20.17 18.36
C ILE A 221 9.85 21.43 18.03
N VAL A 222 9.53 22.05 16.89
CA VAL A 222 10.20 23.20 16.29
C VAL A 222 9.19 24.33 16.05
N SER A 223 9.67 25.54 15.77
CA SER A 223 8.80 26.66 15.39
C SER A 223 8.01 26.33 14.13
N ALA A 224 6.73 26.71 14.09
CA ALA A 224 5.90 26.51 12.90
C ALA A 224 6.12 27.60 11.82
N GLU A 225 6.92 28.62 12.10
CA GLU A 225 7.09 29.79 11.24
C GLU A 225 7.62 29.46 9.83
N PRO A 226 8.68 28.64 9.64
CA PRO A 226 9.14 28.29 8.29
C PRO A 226 8.07 27.53 7.50
N VAL A 227 7.33 26.64 8.19
CA VAL A 227 6.23 25.87 7.61
C VAL A 227 5.08 26.79 7.19
N LEU A 228 4.74 27.79 8.00
CA LEU A 228 3.72 28.79 7.69
C LEU A 228 4.06 29.55 6.41
N GLN A 229 5.29 30.07 6.31
CA GLN A 229 5.77 30.80 5.14
C GLN A 229 5.72 29.93 3.86
N HIS A 230 6.14 28.66 3.97
CA HIS A 230 6.08 27.73 2.85
C HIS A 230 4.66 27.38 2.42
N LEU A 231 3.75 27.13 3.38
CA LEU A 231 2.34 26.86 3.08
C LEU A 231 1.65 28.07 2.42
N GLN A 232 1.98 29.29 2.86
CA GLN A 232 1.48 30.52 2.22
C GLN A 232 2.01 30.66 0.79
N HIS A 233 3.29 30.36 0.56
CA HIS A 233 3.89 30.35 -0.77
C HIS A 233 3.15 29.36 -1.70
N LEU A 234 2.96 28.11 -1.27
CA LEU A 234 2.24 27.09 -2.04
C LEU A 234 0.76 27.49 -2.28
N SER A 235 0.11 28.10 -1.29
CA SER A 235 -1.27 28.58 -1.43
C SER A 235 -1.39 29.72 -2.44
N ASN A 236 -0.44 30.66 -2.46
CA ASN A 236 -0.39 31.75 -3.44
C ASN A 236 -0.18 31.23 -4.87
N LYS A 237 0.48 30.07 -5.00
CA LYS A 237 0.62 29.33 -6.26
C LYS A 237 -0.60 28.50 -6.63
N GLY A 238 -1.67 28.53 -5.84
CA GLY A 238 -2.92 27.81 -6.12
C GLY A 238 -2.91 26.33 -5.73
N VAL A 239 -1.96 25.89 -4.89
CA VAL A 239 -1.95 24.52 -4.36
C VAL A 239 -2.94 24.39 -3.20
N HIS A 240 -3.89 23.47 -3.30
CA HIS A 240 -4.91 23.28 -2.27
C HIS A 240 -4.36 22.52 -1.05
N LEU A 241 -4.76 22.88 0.17
CA LEU A 241 -4.29 22.25 1.41
C LEU A 241 -4.48 20.73 1.46
N ARG A 242 -5.56 20.23 0.84
CA ARG A 242 -5.82 18.79 0.73
C ARG A 242 -4.70 18.05 -0.03
N VAL A 243 -4.14 18.67 -1.07
CA VAL A 243 -3.04 18.10 -1.87
C VAL A 243 -1.77 18.05 -1.01
N ILE A 244 -1.46 19.17 -0.34
CA ILE A 244 -0.31 19.27 0.57
C ILE A 244 -0.42 18.20 1.65
N SER A 245 -1.60 18.09 2.28
CA SER A 245 -1.92 17.10 3.30
C SER A 245 -1.65 15.66 2.84
N GLN A 246 -2.09 15.31 1.64
CA GLN A 246 -1.85 13.97 1.06
C GLN A 246 -0.38 13.75 0.73
N ALA A 247 0.34 14.77 0.25
CA ALA A 247 1.73 14.65 -0.16
C ALA A 247 2.70 14.48 1.02
N CYS A 248 2.42 15.11 2.17
CA CYS A 248 3.27 15.01 3.36
C CYS A 248 2.71 14.09 4.47
N ASP A 249 1.57 13.42 4.22
CA ASP A 249 0.84 12.60 5.21
C ASP A 249 0.56 13.36 6.53
N VAL A 250 0.23 14.65 6.41
CA VAL A 250 -0.15 15.50 7.55
C VAL A 250 -1.62 15.84 7.44
N ALA A 251 -2.40 15.60 8.49
CA ALA A 251 -3.83 15.89 8.49
C ALA A 251 -4.13 17.36 8.11
N GLU A 252 -5.07 17.57 7.19
CA GLU A 252 -5.45 18.90 6.68
C GLU A 252 -5.79 19.90 7.81
N GLN A 253 -6.38 19.42 8.91
CA GLN A 253 -6.70 20.24 10.08
C GLN A 253 -5.45 20.83 10.77
N ILE A 254 -4.34 20.10 10.78
CA ILE A 254 -3.07 20.58 11.33
C ILE A 254 -2.54 21.72 10.45
N LEU A 255 -2.55 21.54 9.13
CA LEU A 255 -2.13 22.58 8.18
C LEU A 255 -2.98 23.85 8.31
N ARG A 256 -4.30 23.71 8.48
CA ARG A 256 -5.21 24.86 8.75
C ARG A 256 -4.89 25.57 10.07
N LYS A 257 -4.52 24.83 11.12
CA LYS A 257 -4.10 25.43 12.40
C LYS A 257 -2.77 26.17 12.28
N ILE A 258 -1.84 25.69 11.46
CA ILE A 258 -0.58 26.38 11.16
C ILE A 258 -0.86 27.67 10.39
N LEU A 259 -1.60 27.60 9.26
CA LEU A 259 -1.94 28.77 8.43
C LEU A 259 -2.71 29.87 9.19
N SER A 260 -3.54 29.50 10.17
CA SER A 260 -4.26 30.45 11.02
C SER A 260 -3.45 30.98 12.20
N GLY A 261 -2.18 30.57 12.35
CA GLY A 261 -1.32 30.95 13.47
C GLY A 261 -1.68 30.32 14.82
N ARG A 262 -2.70 29.44 14.87
CA ARG A 262 -3.14 28.77 16.11
C ARG A 262 -2.14 27.71 16.57
N GLN A 263 -1.37 27.11 15.65
CA GLN A 263 -0.33 26.14 15.95
C GLN A 263 1.05 26.80 15.80
N LYS A 264 1.64 27.26 16.92
CA LYS A 264 2.95 27.96 16.92
C LYS A 264 4.16 27.01 16.82
N HIS A 265 3.95 25.73 17.09
CA HIS A 265 5.02 24.73 17.09
C HIS A 265 4.55 23.45 16.41
N VAL A 266 5.41 22.84 15.60
CA VAL A 266 5.14 21.59 14.87
C VAL A 266 6.21 20.56 15.19
N ARG A 267 5.99 19.29 14.82
CA ARG A 267 7.06 18.32 14.98
C ARG A 267 8.18 18.57 13.96
N ALA A 268 9.43 18.33 14.34
CA ALA A 268 10.59 18.50 13.44
C ALA A 268 10.50 17.61 12.17
N GLU A 269 9.89 16.44 12.30
CA GLU A 269 9.59 15.57 11.16
C GLU A 269 8.51 16.17 10.25
N THR A 270 7.42 16.69 10.84
CA THR A 270 6.36 17.39 10.11
C THR A 270 6.88 18.62 9.37
N GLU A 271 7.76 19.40 10.00
CA GLU A 271 8.44 20.52 9.33
C GLU A 271 9.21 20.04 8.11
N ARG A 272 10.10 19.04 8.27
CA ARG A 272 10.90 18.50 7.16
C ARG A 272 10.03 17.96 6.02
N MET A 273 8.95 17.25 6.32
CA MET A 273 8.03 16.72 5.30
C MET A 273 7.28 17.82 4.55
N ILE A 274 6.94 18.93 5.20
CA ILE A 274 6.25 20.04 4.53
C ILE A 274 7.25 20.88 3.73
N LEU A 275 8.42 21.17 4.29
CA LEU A 275 9.46 21.98 3.62
C LEU A 275 10.12 21.24 2.45
N SER A 276 10.11 19.91 2.42
CA SER A 276 10.62 19.14 1.27
C SER A 276 9.69 19.18 0.05
N LEU A 277 8.45 19.66 0.20
CA LEU A 277 7.51 19.78 -0.92
C LEU A 277 7.94 20.93 -1.84
N THR A 278 8.39 20.59 -3.04
CA THR A 278 8.73 21.56 -4.08
C THR A 278 7.54 21.81 -5.03
N GLU A 279 7.54 22.97 -5.70
CA GLU A 279 6.53 23.31 -6.71
C GLU A 279 6.48 22.27 -7.84
N SER A 280 7.64 21.72 -8.24
CA SER A 280 7.73 20.68 -9.26
C SER A 280 7.06 19.38 -8.83
N ALA A 281 7.21 18.98 -7.56
CA ALA A 281 6.60 17.77 -7.01
C ALA A 281 5.06 17.87 -6.93
N LEU A 282 4.53 19.08 -6.83
CA LEU A 282 3.09 19.36 -6.73
C LEU A 282 2.47 19.88 -8.02
N SER A 283 3.27 20.02 -9.09
CA SER A 283 2.89 20.64 -10.36
C SER A 283 1.64 20.04 -11.00
N THR A 284 1.45 18.72 -10.88
CA THR A 284 0.28 17.98 -11.37
C THR A 284 -1.01 18.30 -10.61
N HIS A 285 -0.90 18.86 -9.40
CA HIS A 285 -2.03 19.13 -8.52
C HIS A 285 -2.33 20.62 -8.32
N ILE A 286 -1.58 21.50 -8.98
CA ILE A 286 -1.86 22.94 -9.02
C ILE A 286 -3.24 23.15 -9.65
N LEU A 287 -4.05 24.04 -9.08
CA LEU A 287 -5.32 24.42 -9.66
C LEU A 287 -5.12 25.39 -10.83
N VAL A 288 -5.65 25.04 -11.99
CA VAL A 288 -5.68 25.86 -13.20
C VAL A 288 -7.12 26.24 -13.56
N PRO A 289 -7.36 27.41 -14.19
CA PRO A 289 -8.70 27.79 -14.64
C PRO A 289 -9.31 26.74 -15.57
N ALA A 290 -10.55 26.32 -15.30
CA ALA A 290 -11.20 25.23 -16.03
C ALA A 290 -11.66 25.61 -17.45
N ASN A 291 -11.44 26.85 -17.90
CA ASN A 291 -11.97 27.39 -19.15
C ASN A 291 -11.49 26.61 -20.38
N ARG A 292 -10.19 26.27 -20.43
CA ARG A 292 -9.59 25.49 -21.52
C ARG A 292 -10.19 24.09 -21.58
N ALA A 293 -10.13 23.33 -20.48
CA ALA A 293 -10.71 22.00 -20.39
C ALA A 293 -12.21 21.97 -20.75
N ARG A 294 -13.01 22.91 -20.25
CA ARG A 294 -14.43 23.03 -20.61
C ARG A 294 -14.63 23.26 -22.11
N ALA A 295 -13.82 24.14 -22.72
CA ALA A 295 -13.89 24.39 -24.16
C ALA A 295 -13.58 23.12 -24.98
N LEU A 296 -12.56 22.35 -24.58
CA LEU A 296 -12.19 21.09 -25.24
C LEU A 296 -13.28 20.03 -25.10
N VAL A 297 -13.81 19.83 -23.89
CA VAL A 297 -14.92 18.90 -23.65
C VAL A 297 -16.16 19.30 -24.44
N ASN A 298 -16.52 20.59 -24.47
CA ASN A 298 -17.65 21.06 -25.26
C ASN A 298 -17.48 20.83 -26.77
N ARG A 299 -16.25 20.88 -27.30
CA ARG A 299 -15.96 20.51 -28.70
C ARG A 299 -16.19 19.02 -28.94
N LEU A 300 -15.80 18.15 -28.01
CA LEU A 300 -16.06 16.70 -28.12
C LEU A 300 -17.55 16.38 -27.99
N LEU A 301 -18.27 17.04 -27.09
CA LEU A 301 -19.73 16.91 -26.98
C LEU A 301 -20.42 17.32 -28.29
N LYS A 302 -20.00 18.43 -28.91
CA LYS A 302 -20.50 18.86 -30.24
C LYS A 302 -20.13 17.89 -31.36
N ALA A 303 -19.07 17.10 -31.19
CA ALA A 303 -18.66 16.05 -32.12
C ALA A 303 -19.44 14.73 -31.91
N GLY A 304 -20.37 14.66 -30.96
CA GLY A 304 -21.24 13.51 -30.73
C GLY A 304 -20.81 12.57 -29.60
N TYR A 305 -19.72 12.85 -28.89
CA TYR A 305 -19.32 12.05 -27.73
C TYR A 305 -20.24 12.32 -26.54
N SER A 306 -20.66 11.26 -25.84
CA SER A 306 -21.43 11.40 -24.60
C SER A 306 -20.53 11.71 -23.40
N LYS A 307 -21.07 12.37 -22.37
CA LYS A 307 -20.34 12.62 -21.11
C LYS A 307 -19.84 11.32 -20.45
N ALA A 308 -20.61 10.24 -20.56
CA ALA A 308 -20.26 8.93 -20.01
C ALA A 308 -19.03 8.34 -20.71
N GLN A 309 -18.97 8.41 -22.05
CA GLN A 309 -17.79 7.95 -22.81
C GLN A 309 -16.54 8.76 -22.46
N LEU A 310 -16.67 10.09 -22.37
CA LEU A 310 -15.55 10.95 -21.99
C LEU A 310 -15.07 10.67 -20.55
N ALA A 311 -15.99 10.45 -19.62
CA ALA A 311 -15.65 10.09 -18.24
C ALA A 311 -14.95 8.72 -18.16
N GLN A 312 -15.46 7.72 -18.89
CA GLN A 312 -14.84 6.40 -18.98
C GLN A 312 -13.44 6.48 -19.58
N ALA A 313 -13.23 7.29 -20.62
CA ALA A 313 -11.92 7.49 -21.24
C ALA A 313 -10.89 8.17 -20.32
N LEU A 314 -11.36 8.96 -19.35
CA LEU A 314 -10.53 9.54 -18.27
C LEU A 314 -10.37 8.61 -17.06
N GLY A 315 -10.89 7.38 -17.11
CA GLY A 315 -10.85 6.44 -15.98
C GLY A 315 -11.72 6.83 -14.79
N GLN A 316 -12.69 7.74 -14.98
CA GLN A 316 -13.59 8.18 -13.92
C GLN A 316 -14.72 7.15 -13.71
N LYS A 317 -15.03 6.84 -12.45
CA LYS A 317 -16.11 5.89 -12.11
C LYS A 317 -17.51 6.46 -12.28
N SER A 318 -17.65 7.79 -12.27
CA SER A 318 -18.93 8.49 -12.42
C SER A 318 -19.02 9.19 -13.77
N ALA A 319 -20.21 9.22 -14.37
CA ALA A 319 -20.47 9.93 -15.62
C ALA A 319 -20.35 11.47 -15.50
N SER A 320 -20.18 12.00 -14.28
CA SER A 320 -19.95 13.42 -14.02
C SER A 320 -18.47 13.77 -14.20
N LEU A 321 -18.15 14.43 -15.30
CA LEU A 321 -16.91 15.20 -15.43
C LEU A 321 -16.98 16.36 -14.43
N GLN A 322 -16.10 16.40 -13.42
CA GLN A 322 -16.09 17.39 -12.33
C GLN A 322 -15.68 18.81 -12.79
N LEU A 323 -16.20 19.28 -13.94
CA LEU A 323 -15.82 20.52 -14.61
C LEU A 323 -16.69 21.73 -14.22
N ASN A 324 -17.65 21.53 -13.31
CA ASN A 324 -18.51 22.60 -12.82
C ASN A 324 -17.75 23.58 -11.89
N GLN A 325 -16.60 23.16 -11.36
CA GLN A 325 -15.74 24.01 -10.53
C GLN A 325 -14.98 25.03 -11.38
N PRO A 326 -14.76 26.28 -10.91
CA PRO A 326 -14.05 27.32 -11.67
C PRO A 326 -12.60 26.95 -11.99
N CYS A 327 -11.98 26.10 -11.16
CA CYS A 327 -10.64 25.58 -11.35
C CYS A 327 -10.65 24.05 -11.27
N ILE A 328 -9.69 23.42 -11.95
CA ILE A 328 -9.41 21.99 -11.93
C ILE A 328 -7.92 21.75 -11.69
N THR A 329 -7.50 20.52 -11.40
CA THR A 329 -6.06 20.22 -11.30
C THR A 329 -5.37 20.28 -12.66
N ALA A 330 -4.11 20.71 -12.70
CA ALA A 330 -3.28 20.76 -13.90
C ALA A 330 -3.16 19.37 -14.57
N ARG A 331 -3.12 18.30 -13.78
CA ARG A 331 -3.21 16.93 -14.26
C ARG A 331 -4.49 16.67 -15.05
N LEU A 332 -5.65 17.04 -14.50
CA LEU A 332 -6.92 16.84 -15.20
C LEU A 332 -7.02 17.70 -16.46
N ASP A 333 -6.52 18.94 -16.46
CA ASP A 333 -6.45 19.76 -17.69
C ASP A 333 -5.58 19.08 -18.75
N THR A 334 -4.43 18.52 -18.35
CA THR A 334 -3.52 17.80 -19.24
C THR A 334 -4.16 16.52 -19.78
N GLU A 335 -4.80 15.72 -18.93
CA GLU A 335 -5.51 14.49 -19.32
C GLU A 335 -6.65 14.81 -20.31
N ILE A 336 -7.40 15.90 -20.09
CA ILE A 336 -8.45 16.36 -21.02
C ILE A 336 -7.85 16.84 -22.34
N GLY A 337 -6.71 17.53 -22.30
CA GLY A 337 -5.97 17.94 -23.49
C GLY A 337 -5.54 16.74 -24.34
N GLN A 338 -4.94 15.73 -23.71
CA GLN A 338 -4.53 14.49 -24.38
C GLN A 338 -5.72 13.72 -24.94
N LEU A 339 -6.81 13.63 -24.17
CA LEU A 339 -8.05 13.00 -24.63
C LEU A 339 -8.62 13.73 -25.85
N TYR A 340 -8.60 15.05 -25.85
CA TYR A 340 -9.03 15.84 -26.99
C TYR A 340 -8.18 15.56 -28.22
N GLU A 341 -6.85 15.54 -28.12
CA GLU A 341 -5.99 15.25 -29.28
C GLU A 341 -6.25 13.84 -29.86
N ARG A 342 -6.58 12.87 -29.01
CA ARG A 342 -6.95 11.51 -29.45
C ARG A 342 -8.32 11.46 -30.14
N LEU A 343 -9.31 12.15 -29.58
CA LEU A 343 -10.71 12.07 -30.03
C LEU A 343 -11.12 13.19 -31.00
N ARG A 344 -10.25 14.16 -31.28
CA ARG A 344 -10.60 15.28 -32.15
C ARG A 344 -11.05 14.74 -33.51
N PRO A 345 -12.17 15.26 -34.05
CA PRO A 345 -12.66 14.78 -35.33
C PRO A 345 -11.74 15.24 -36.45
N VAL A 346 -11.23 14.29 -37.24
CA VAL A 346 -10.43 14.53 -38.45
C VAL A 346 -11.21 14.09 -39.68
N SER A 347 -10.85 14.62 -40.86
CA SER A 347 -11.49 14.26 -42.12
C SER A 347 -11.32 12.76 -42.40
N SER A 348 -12.42 12.09 -42.74
CA SER A 348 -12.40 10.65 -43.07
C SER A 348 -11.83 10.35 -44.46
N ALA A 349 -11.61 11.38 -45.29
CA ALA A 349 -11.19 11.24 -46.69
C ALA A 349 -9.88 10.42 -46.84
N ARG A 350 -8.86 10.71 -46.02
CA ARG A 350 -7.58 10.00 -46.06
C ARG A 350 -7.73 8.53 -45.67
N ALA A 351 -8.48 8.25 -44.60
CA ALA A 351 -8.70 6.88 -44.14
C ALA A 351 -9.51 6.06 -45.15
N LEU A 352 -10.54 6.66 -45.77
CA LEU A 352 -11.31 6.04 -46.84
C LEU A 352 -10.44 5.75 -48.07
N GLN A 353 -9.54 6.67 -48.44
CA GLN A 353 -8.60 6.48 -49.53
C GLN A 353 -7.66 5.29 -49.25
N GLN A 354 -7.12 5.19 -48.04
CA GLN A 354 -6.25 4.08 -47.62
C GLN A 354 -6.99 2.73 -47.68
N LEU A 355 -8.21 2.65 -47.16
CA LEU A 355 -9.00 1.41 -47.23
C LEU A 355 -9.37 1.05 -48.67
N LYS A 356 -9.63 2.04 -49.54
CA LYS A 356 -9.88 1.82 -50.97
C LYS A 356 -8.62 1.30 -51.68
N GLN A 357 -7.45 1.81 -51.34
CA GLN A 357 -6.17 1.37 -51.89
C GLN A 357 -5.90 -0.11 -51.56
N LEU A 358 -6.08 -0.53 -50.31
CA LEU A 358 -5.95 -1.96 -49.94
C LEU A 358 -6.88 -2.86 -50.75
N SER A 359 -8.11 -2.39 -51.03
CA SER A 359 -9.05 -3.14 -51.88
C SER A 359 -8.60 -3.22 -53.34
N GLN A 360 -7.89 -2.21 -53.86
CA GLN A 360 -7.33 -2.20 -55.22
C GLN A 360 -6.10 -3.11 -55.34
N GLU A 361 -5.34 -3.26 -54.26
CA GLU A 361 -4.20 -4.18 -54.16
C GLU A 361 -4.60 -5.65 -53.99
N GLY A 362 -5.90 -5.96 -53.95
CA GLY A 362 -6.43 -7.32 -53.93
C GLY A 362 -6.72 -7.88 -52.54
N TYR A 363 -6.58 -7.09 -51.48
CA TYR A 363 -6.92 -7.54 -50.13
C TYR A 363 -8.44 -7.67 -49.96
N THR A 364 -8.88 -8.85 -49.54
CA THR A 364 -10.28 -9.11 -49.20
C THR A 364 -10.67 -8.43 -47.89
N ARG A 365 -11.96 -8.07 -47.74
CA ARG A 365 -12.48 -7.49 -46.48
C ARG A 365 -12.16 -8.34 -45.25
N THR A 366 -12.18 -9.67 -45.39
CA THR A 366 -11.86 -10.61 -44.31
C THR A 366 -10.40 -10.52 -43.89
N GLN A 367 -9.46 -10.41 -44.85
CA GLN A 367 -8.04 -10.23 -44.57
C GLN A 367 -7.77 -8.90 -43.86
N VAL A 368 -8.35 -7.79 -44.35
CA VAL A 368 -8.22 -6.48 -43.71
C VAL A 368 -8.75 -6.52 -42.29
N ARG A 369 -9.91 -7.14 -42.05
CA ARG A 369 -10.50 -7.28 -40.72
C ARG A 369 -9.64 -8.12 -39.78
N GLN A 370 -9.15 -9.27 -40.24
CA GLN A 370 -8.27 -10.12 -39.45
C GLN A 370 -7.00 -9.38 -39.06
N ARG A 371 -6.37 -8.67 -40.00
CA ARG A 371 -5.16 -7.90 -39.75
C ARG A 371 -5.40 -6.74 -38.79
N ALA A 372 -6.55 -6.06 -38.91
CA ALA A 372 -6.96 -5.04 -37.96
C ALA A 372 -7.11 -5.61 -36.54
N GLN A 373 -7.71 -6.80 -36.39
CA GLN A 373 -7.83 -7.45 -35.08
C GLN A 373 -6.47 -7.82 -34.49
N ASP A 374 -5.54 -8.32 -35.30
CA ASP A 374 -4.19 -8.65 -34.84
C ASP A 374 -3.42 -7.39 -34.44
N LEU A 375 -3.54 -6.31 -35.20
CA LEU A 375 -2.95 -5.01 -34.87
C LEU A 375 -3.58 -4.43 -33.58
N ALA A 376 -4.90 -4.47 -33.44
CA ALA A 376 -5.60 -4.03 -32.23
C ALA A 376 -5.13 -4.80 -30.99
N ARG A 377 -4.98 -6.13 -31.08
CA ARG A 377 -4.40 -6.96 -30.01
C ARG A 377 -2.97 -6.54 -29.67
N SER A 378 -2.13 -6.28 -30.67
CA SER A 378 -0.73 -5.87 -30.44
C SER A 378 -0.60 -4.50 -29.77
N LEU A 379 -1.55 -3.59 -30.04
CA LEU A 379 -1.59 -2.25 -29.46
C LEU A 379 -2.38 -2.19 -28.13
N GLY A 380 -3.02 -3.29 -27.72
CA GLY A 380 -3.89 -3.32 -26.54
C GLY A 380 -5.16 -2.47 -26.70
N VAL A 381 -5.61 -2.25 -27.93
CA VAL A 381 -6.84 -1.49 -28.24
C VAL A 381 -8.00 -2.47 -28.41
N HIS A 382 -9.15 -2.17 -27.80
CA HIS A 382 -10.32 -3.05 -27.81
C HIS A 382 -11.29 -2.81 -28.98
N ASP A 383 -11.06 -1.78 -29.80
CA ASP A 383 -11.91 -1.43 -30.94
C ASP A 383 -11.26 -1.86 -32.26
N ASP A 384 -11.81 -2.91 -32.88
CA ASP A 384 -11.44 -3.40 -34.21
C ASP A 384 -12.40 -2.92 -35.32
N ASP A 385 -13.33 -2.02 -34.98
CA ASP A 385 -14.34 -1.57 -35.94
C ASP A 385 -13.74 -0.58 -36.95
N LEU A 386 -13.58 -1.04 -38.19
CA LEU A 386 -13.15 -0.23 -39.33
C LEU A 386 -14.30 0.58 -39.96
N SER A 387 -15.52 0.55 -39.42
CA SER A 387 -16.65 1.27 -39.99
C SER A 387 -16.41 2.79 -40.00
N ILE A 388 -16.58 3.42 -41.17
CA ILE A 388 -16.51 4.87 -41.32
C ILE A 388 -17.90 5.35 -41.72
N SER A 389 -18.63 5.91 -40.76
CA SER A 389 -19.93 6.55 -41.01
C SER A 389 -19.75 8.07 -41.04
N GLY A 390 -19.69 8.63 -42.25
CA GLY A 390 -19.73 10.08 -42.48
C GLY A 390 -18.37 10.75 -42.75
N PRO A 391 -18.36 12.10 -42.83
CA PRO A 391 -17.22 12.88 -43.31
C PRO A 391 -16.11 13.07 -42.27
N LYS A 392 -16.33 12.68 -41.01
CA LYS A 392 -15.38 12.85 -39.90
C LYS A 392 -15.28 11.57 -39.07
N ILE A 393 -14.06 11.25 -38.64
CA ILE A 393 -13.74 10.13 -37.75
C ILE A 393 -12.85 10.61 -36.60
N ALA A 394 -12.76 9.84 -35.52
CA ALA A 394 -11.82 10.09 -34.43
C ALA A 394 -10.37 10.06 -34.94
N ASN A 395 -9.50 10.95 -34.44
CA ASN A 395 -8.08 10.98 -34.83
C ASN A 395 -7.39 9.64 -34.55
N GLU A 396 -7.63 9.03 -33.38
CA GLU A 396 -7.07 7.71 -33.06
C GLU A 396 -7.48 6.61 -34.06
N LYS A 397 -8.72 6.65 -34.58
CA LYS A 397 -9.20 5.73 -35.60
C LYS A 397 -8.54 5.98 -36.96
N ALA A 398 -8.30 7.24 -37.32
CA ALA A 398 -7.56 7.60 -38.53
C ALA A 398 -6.10 7.13 -38.46
N GLU A 399 -5.42 7.33 -37.32
CA GLU A 399 -4.05 6.85 -37.10
C GLU A 399 -3.97 5.31 -37.13
N PHE A 400 -4.96 4.63 -36.55
CA PHE A 400 -5.06 3.18 -36.59
C PHE A 400 -5.16 2.65 -38.04
N ILE A 401 -6.04 3.25 -38.85
CA ILE A 401 -6.19 2.89 -40.27
C ILE A 401 -4.90 3.16 -41.05
N GLY A 402 -4.20 4.27 -40.74
CA GLY A 402 -2.92 4.58 -41.36
C GLY A 402 -1.84 3.54 -41.04
N LYS A 403 -1.77 3.06 -39.79
CA LYS A 403 -0.85 1.99 -39.38
C LYS A 403 -1.22 0.64 -40.01
N LEU A 404 -2.51 0.32 -40.08
CA LEU A 404 -3.01 -0.88 -40.74
C LEU A 404 -2.62 -0.90 -42.22
N HIS A 405 -2.81 0.23 -42.91
CA HIS A 405 -2.40 0.38 -44.30
C HIS A 405 -0.90 0.13 -44.47
N ALA A 406 -0.05 0.82 -43.69
CA ALA A 406 1.40 0.64 -43.77
C ALA A 406 1.83 -0.83 -43.57
N GLN A 407 1.28 -1.52 -42.58
CA GLN A 407 1.58 -2.94 -42.31
C GLN A 407 1.10 -3.94 -43.37
N MET A 408 0.22 -3.53 -44.28
CA MET A 408 -0.27 -4.37 -45.37
C MET A 408 0.38 -4.04 -46.71
N THR A 409 0.96 -2.84 -46.86
CA THR A 409 1.69 -2.44 -48.06
C THR A 409 3.19 -2.70 -47.97
N ASP A 410 3.74 -2.75 -46.76
CA ASP A 410 5.11 -3.19 -46.47
C ASP A 410 5.19 -4.73 -46.44
#